data_AF-A0A1E3PP97-F1
#
_entry.id   AF-A0A1E3PP97-F1
#
_cell.length_a   1.000
_cell.length_b   1.000
_cell.length_c   1.000
_cell.angle_alpha   90.00
_cell.angle_beta   90.00
_cell.angle_gamma   90.00
#
_symmetry.space_group_name_H-M   'P 1'
#
loop_
_entity.id
_entity.type
_entity.pdbx_description
1 polymer ?
#
loop_
_entity_poly.entity_id
_entity_poly.type
_entity_poly.pdbx_seq_one_letter_code
_entity_poly.pdbx_strand_id
1 'polypeptide(L)'
;MRTSAIEDISATSLSIKNAQTRKKFNFDQVFDQDTTQQQLWDHISSSLTSFIQGYNVSIMAYGQSGSGKSYTMGTNGESMGIISRAAELMFPQLKSNSENNSTSYIIRVSYLEIYNEQIRDLLIKPSHSQGHGPNHVHATPITIRENSKGEIVFTGLSQIRVDSVSDLLHLLNLGCRSRQTSSTVINAESSRSHAIFTVYLTKQDHQFDEVHNDWFVASETVSKLNFVDLAGSERLKTTGAVGDKAKEGISINSGLANLGKVISQLSDKSAPSSVTSINSSPSVAHISYRDSKLTRVLQDSLGKRAITYLISCITCEQFYYSETLNTLTYAQRARAIQS
;
A
#
# COMPACT_ATOMS: atom_id res chain seq x y z
N MET A 1 3.02 -35.92 -6.25
CA MET A 1 2.99 -35.15 -4.98
C MET A 1 3.55 -33.77 -5.26
N ARG A 2 2.83 -32.69 -4.93
CA ARG A 2 3.40 -31.34 -4.98
C ARG A 2 4.37 -31.21 -3.81
N THR A 3 5.66 -31.07 -4.09
CA THR A 3 6.68 -30.85 -3.07
C THR A 3 6.60 -29.41 -2.58
N SER A 4 6.52 -29.22 -1.26
CA SER A 4 6.57 -27.89 -0.63
C SER A 4 8.01 -27.40 -0.52
N ALA A 5 8.24 -26.14 -0.89
CA ALA A 5 9.47 -25.41 -0.65
C ALA A 5 9.61 -24.93 0.80
N ILE A 6 8.51 -24.85 1.55
CA ILE A 6 8.45 -24.29 2.90
C ILE A 6 8.42 -25.40 3.94
N GLU A 7 9.21 -25.26 4.99
CA GLU A 7 9.29 -26.14 6.15
C GLU A 7 9.58 -25.36 7.44
N ASP A 8 9.45 -26.03 8.60
CA ASP A 8 9.78 -25.49 9.92
C ASP A 8 9.13 -24.13 10.21
N ILE A 9 7.83 -24.05 9.95
CA ILE A 9 7.02 -22.86 10.25
C ILE A 9 6.82 -22.76 11.76
N SER A 10 7.18 -21.62 12.32
CA SER A 10 6.84 -21.20 13.69
C SER A 10 6.18 -19.83 13.65
N ALA A 11 5.72 -19.33 14.79
CA ALA A 11 5.05 -18.03 14.88
C ALA A 11 5.87 -16.87 14.29
N THR A 12 7.20 -16.94 14.32
CA THR A 12 8.10 -15.83 13.92
C THR A 12 9.19 -16.23 12.94
N SER A 13 9.20 -17.49 12.49
CA SER A 13 10.22 -17.96 11.56
C SER A 13 9.70 -19.02 10.62
N LEU A 14 10.34 -19.12 9.46
CA LEU A 14 10.10 -20.21 8.50
C LEU A 14 11.40 -20.55 7.79
N SER A 15 11.51 -21.77 7.29
CA SER A 15 12.62 -22.18 6.45
C SER A 15 12.12 -22.50 5.04
N ILE A 16 12.96 -22.21 4.05
CA ILE A 16 12.77 -22.69 2.68
C ILE A 16 13.91 -23.61 2.28
N LYS A 17 13.60 -24.65 1.52
CA LYS A 17 14.58 -25.60 1.00
C LYS A 17 14.48 -25.82 -0.50
N ASN A 18 15.62 -26.08 -1.11
CA ASN A 18 15.72 -26.73 -2.40
C ASN A 18 16.74 -27.88 -2.30
N ALA A 19 17.06 -28.54 -3.42
CA ALA A 19 17.98 -29.68 -3.42
C ALA A 19 19.40 -29.37 -2.91
N GLN A 20 19.78 -28.10 -2.81
CA GLN A 20 21.16 -27.66 -2.55
C GLN A 20 21.31 -26.81 -1.28
N THR A 21 20.24 -26.13 -0.85
CA THR A 21 20.29 -25.10 0.18
C THR A 21 19.04 -25.11 1.04
N ARG A 22 19.24 -24.86 2.34
CA ARG A 22 18.18 -24.56 3.29
C ARG A 22 18.45 -23.18 3.89
N LYS A 23 17.45 -22.31 3.89
CA LYS A 23 17.56 -20.94 4.42
C LYS A 23 16.43 -20.67 5.39
N LYS A 24 16.79 -20.16 6.57
CA LYS A 24 15.84 -19.75 7.61
C LYS A 24 15.66 -18.23 7.58
N PHE A 25 14.41 -17.79 7.71
CA PHE A 25 14.01 -16.39 7.79
C PHE A 25 13.28 -16.12 9.11
N ASN A 26 13.45 -14.92 9.66
CA ASN A 26 12.77 -14.49 10.87
C ASN A 26 12.02 -13.18 10.63
N PHE A 27 10.76 -13.14 11.05
CA PHE A 27 9.84 -12.02 10.89
C PHE A 27 9.15 -11.70 12.21
N ASP A 28 8.39 -10.61 12.25
CA ASP A 28 7.62 -10.24 13.43
C ASP A 28 6.44 -11.20 13.65
N GLN A 29 5.88 -11.73 12.55
CA GLN A 29 4.89 -12.79 12.57
C GLN A 29 4.92 -13.59 11.24
N VAL A 30 4.64 -14.88 11.32
CA VAL A 30 4.43 -15.78 10.19
C VAL A 30 3.04 -16.41 10.31
N PHE A 31 2.30 -16.36 9.21
CA PHE A 31 0.96 -16.95 9.09
C PHE A 31 1.04 -18.14 8.14
N ASP A 32 0.48 -19.27 8.56
CA ASP A 32 0.37 -20.47 7.73
C ASP A 32 -0.88 -20.40 6.83
N GLN A 33 -1.09 -21.46 6.04
CA GLN A 33 -2.21 -21.58 5.11
C GLN A 33 -3.58 -21.70 5.79
N ASP A 34 -3.61 -22.08 7.07
CA ASP A 34 -4.84 -22.26 7.85
C ASP A 34 -5.26 -20.96 8.56
N THR A 35 -4.38 -19.96 8.54
CA THR A 35 -4.68 -18.63 9.07
C THR A 35 -5.79 -17.95 8.29
N THR A 36 -6.84 -17.55 9.00
CA THR A 36 -7.98 -16.83 8.44
C THR A 36 -7.69 -15.34 8.26
N GLN A 37 -8.45 -14.69 7.37
CA GLN A 37 -8.40 -13.23 7.18
C GLN A 37 -8.72 -12.45 8.46
N GLN A 38 -9.55 -13.01 9.36
CA GLN A 38 -9.85 -12.40 10.65
C GLN A 38 -8.61 -12.43 11.56
N GLN A 39 -7.93 -13.57 11.68
CA GLN A 39 -6.73 -13.68 12.51
C GLN A 39 -5.60 -12.77 12.03
N LEU A 40 -5.41 -12.65 10.71
CA LEU A 40 -4.47 -11.70 10.12
C LEU A 40 -4.84 -10.26 10.50
N TRP A 41 -6.12 -9.90 10.37
CA TRP A 41 -6.61 -8.58 10.74
C TRP A 41 -6.42 -8.29 12.23
N ASP A 42 -6.76 -9.22 13.11
CA ASP A 42 -6.62 -9.06 14.56
C ASP A 42 -5.19 -8.70 14.94
N HIS A 43 -4.20 -9.35 14.32
CA HIS A 43 -2.78 -9.10 14.55
C HIS A 43 -2.34 -7.67 14.17
N ILE A 44 -2.91 -7.08 13.12
CA ILE A 44 -2.55 -5.74 12.64
C ILE A 44 -3.59 -4.66 13.00
N SER A 45 -4.65 -5.00 13.73
CA SER A 45 -5.78 -4.11 14.02
C SER A 45 -5.38 -2.84 14.79
N SER A 46 -4.28 -2.89 15.55
CA SER A 46 -3.69 -1.72 16.22
C SER A 46 -3.30 -0.60 15.24
N SER A 47 -3.04 -0.95 13.97
CA SER A 47 -2.80 0.01 12.89
C SER A 47 -3.97 0.99 12.72
N LEU A 48 -5.22 0.53 12.89
CA LEU A 48 -6.40 1.38 12.83
C LEU A 48 -6.44 2.36 14.01
N THR A 49 -6.11 1.89 15.21
CA THR A 49 -6.03 2.75 16.41
C THR A 49 -5.04 3.88 16.21
N SER A 50 -3.83 3.58 15.71
CA SER A 50 -2.83 4.61 15.42
C SER A 50 -3.31 5.58 14.34
N PHE A 51 -3.98 5.09 13.29
CA PHE A 51 -4.56 5.96 12.27
C PHE A 51 -5.58 6.96 12.85
N ILE A 52 -6.49 6.48 13.71
CA ILE A 52 -7.51 7.33 14.37
C ILE A 52 -6.87 8.34 15.34
N GLN A 53 -5.74 7.99 15.97
CA GLN A 53 -4.96 8.89 16.82
C GLN A 53 -4.21 9.98 16.03
N GLY A 54 -4.20 9.93 14.70
CA GLY A 54 -3.58 10.94 13.85
C GLY A 54 -2.24 10.53 13.24
N TYR A 55 -1.82 9.27 13.37
CA TYR A 55 -0.62 8.76 12.69
C TYR A 55 -0.94 8.39 11.25
N ASN A 56 0.00 8.65 10.34
CA ASN A 56 -0.05 8.03 9.01
C ASN A 56 0.26 6.54 9.15
N VAL A 57 -0.47 5.71 8.42
CA VAL A 57 -0.36 4.26 8.45
C VAL A 57 -0.37 3.74 7.02
N SER A 58 0.47 2.74 6.74
CA SER A 58 0.51 2.08 5.44
C SER A 58 0.57 0.57 5.60
N ILE A 59 -0.36 -0.14 4.97
CA ILE A 59 -0.41 -1.60 4.95
C ILE A 59 -0.20 -2.04 3.51
N MET A 60 0.88 -2.80 3.27
CA MET A 60 1.34 -3.14 1.93
C MET A 60 1.37 -4.66 1.74
N ALA A 61 0.66 -5.16 0.73
CA ALA A 61 0.79 -6.55 0.30
C ALA A 61 1.83 -6.68 -0.82
N TYR A 62 2.82 -7.56 -0.63
CA TYR A 62 3.93 -7.78 -1.56
C TYR A 62 4.16 -9.27 -1.82
N GLY A 63 4.56 -9.62 -3.05
CA GLY A 63 4.83 -11.00 -3.44
C GLY A 63 4.50 -11.29 -4.90
N GLN A 64 4.81 -12.49 -5.36
CA GLN A 64 4.55 -12.90 -6.73
C GLN A 64 3.05 -12.93 -7.08
N SER A 65 2.72 -12.94 -8.36
CA SER A 65 1.37 -13.20 -8.83
C SER A 65 0.82 -14.53 -8.33
N GLY A 66 -0.46 -14.51 -7.98
CA GLY A 66 -1.14 -15.66 -7.41
C GLY A 66 -0.84 -15.95 -5.93
N SER A 67 0.07 -15.22 -5.28
CA SER A 67 0.41 -15.49 -3.87
C SER A 67 -0.62 -15.01 -2.83
N GLY A 68 -1.70 -14.35 -3.27
CA GLY A 68 -2.80 -13.94 -2.39
C GLY A 68 -2.84 -12.46 -2.00
N LYS A 69 -2.01 -11.58 -2.58
CA LYS A 69 -2.00 -10.13 -2.26
C LYS A 69 -3.38 -9.46 -2.29
N SER A 70 -4.08 -9.57 -3.41
CA SER A 70 -5.40 -8.95 -3.58
C SER A 70 -6.49 -9.62 -2.73
N TYR A 71 -6.36 -10.92 -2.44
CA TYR A 71 -7.22 -11.61 -1.48
C TYR A 71 -7.03 -11.02 -0.08
N THR A 72 -5.79 -10.90 0.38
CA THR A 72 -5.42 -10.32 1.67
C THR A 72 -5.95 -8.89 1.83
N MET A 73 -5.78 -8.03 0.81
CA MET A 73 -6.30 -6.66 0.85
C MET A 73 -7.82 -6.57 0.69
N GLY A 74 -8.46 -7.52 -0.02
CA GLY A 74 -9.87 -7.44 -0.40
C GLY A 74 -10.11 -6.63 -1.69
N THR A 75 -9.09 -6.47 -2.53
CA THR A 75 -9.14 -5.68 -3.78
C THR A 75 -9.61 -6.49 -5.00
N ASN A 76 -9.96 -7.77 -4.80
CA ASN A 76 -10.57 -8.61 -5.83
C ASN A 76 -12.10 -8.40 -5.96
N GLY A 77 -12.73 -7.68 -5.03
CA GLY A 77 -14.17 -7.39 -5.02
C GLY A 77 -15.05 -8.52 -4.46
N GLU A 78 -14.46 -9.63 -4.01
CA GLU A 78 -15.20 -10.83 -3.59
C GLU A 78 -14.94 -11.23 -2.13
N SER A 79 -13.85 -10.75 -1.52
CA SER A 79 -13.38 -11.21 -0.21
C SER A 79 -13.40 -10.11 0.84
N MET A 80 -13.87 -10.43 2.05
CA MET A 80 -13.72 -9.59 3.25
C MET A 80 -12.25 -9.60 3.71
N GLY A 81 -11.44 -8.79 3.03
CA GLY A 81 -10.02 -8.56 3.34
C GLY A 81 -9.80 -7.44 4.35
N ILE A 82 -8.56 -6.99 4.45
CA ILE A 82 -8.13 -5.99 5.43
C ILE A 82 -8.89 -4.66 5.28
N ILE A 83 -9.15 -4.19 4.05
CA ILE A 83 -9.83 -2.89 3.83
C ILE A 83 -11.25 -2.91 4.41
N SER A 84 -12.01 -3.98 4.14
CA SER A 84 -13.39 -4.11 4.60
C SER A 84 -13.49 -4.23 6.12
N ARG A 85 -12.57 -4.99 6.74
CA ARG A 85 -12.51 -5.15 8.21
C ARG A 85 -12.10 -3.85 8.90
N ALA A 86 -11.16 -3.10 8.32
CA ALA A 86 -10.81 -1.79 8.80
C ALA A 86 -12.00 -0.83 8.77
N ALA A 87 -12.78 -0.83 7.67
CA ALA A 87 -13.98 -0.01 7.56
C ALA A 87 -15.04 -0.38 8.60
N GLU A 88 -15.34 -1.68 8.78
CA GLU A 88 -16.34 -2.14 9.75
C GLU A 88 -16.01 -1.76 11.20
N LEU A 89 -14.72 -1.71 11.57
CA LEU A 89 -14.31 -1.27 12.91
C LEU A 89 -14.14 0.25 13.03
N MET A 90 -13.71 0.93 11.98
CA MET A 90 -13.40 2.36 12.00
C MET A 90 -14.64 3.21 12.29
N PHE A 91 -15.71 3.03 11.52
CA PHE A 91 -16.90 3.91 11.64
C PHE A 91 -17.55 3.85 13.03
N PRO A 92 -17.77 2.67 13.65
CA PRO A 92 -18.26 2.59 15.02
C PRO A 92 -17.34 3.30 16.04
N GLN A 93 -16.02 3.10 15.93
CA GLN A 93 -15.06 3.75 16.84
C GLN A 93 -15.09 5.28 16.72
N LEU A 94 -15.15 5.82 15.49
CA LEU A 94 -15.24 7.26 15.27
C LEU A 94 -16.57 7.84 15.79
N LYS A 95 -17.67 7.09 15.63
CA LYS A 95 -18.97 7.48 16.17
C LYS A 95 -18.93 7.54 17.70
N SER A 96 -18.40 6.53 18.37
CA SER A 96 -18.26 6.53 19.83
C SER A 96 -17.35 7.66 20.33
N ASN A 97 -16.27 7.96 19.62
CA ASN A 97 -15.37 9.06 19.98
C ASN A 97 -15.99 10.46 19.83
N SER A 98 -17.08 10.61 19.08
CA SER A 98 -17.74 11.90 18.82
C SER A 98 -18.99 12.15 19.69
N GLU A 99 -19.34 11.25 20.61
CA GLU A 99 -20.57 11.32 21.42
C GLU A 99 -20.68 12.59 22.28
N ASN A 100 -19.54 13.14 22.74
CA ASN A 100 -19.51 14.34 23.59
C ASN A 100 -19.41 15.66 22.80
N ASN A 101 -19.53 15.64 21.47
CA ASN A 101 -19.37 16.80 20.57
C ASN A 101 -18.01 17.54 20.65
N SER A 102 -17.06 17.06 21.45
CA SER A 102 -15.71 17.62 21.56
C SER A 102 -14.81 17.28 20.36
N THR A 103 -15.20 16.30 19.55
CA THR A 103 -14.42 15.85 18.40
C THR A 103 -15.36 15.50 17.24
N SER A 104 -15.03 15.96 16.03
CA SER A 104 -15.68 15.54 14.80
C SER A 104 -14.66 14.98 13.81
N TYR A 105 -15.17 14.18 12.87
CA TYR A 105 -14.35 13.49 11.88
C TYR A 105 -14.88 13.72 10.47
N ILE A 106 -13.98 13.98 9.52
CA ILE A 106 -14.29 14.00 8.10
C ILE A 106 -13.45 12.93 7.41
N ILE A 107 -14.13 11.98 6.76
CA ILE A 107 -13.48 10.86 6.09
C ILE A 107 -13.59 11.09 4.58
N ARG A 108 -12.45 10.98 3.89
CA ARG A 108 -12.38 10.97 2.43
C ARG A 108 -11.61 9.75 1.96
N VAL A 109 -11.92 9.25 0.77
CA VAL A 109 -11.17 8.17 0.15
C VAL A 109 -10.70 8.55 -1.24
N SER A 110 -9.53 8.06 -1.61
CA SER A 110 -9.06 8.03 -2.99
C SER A 110 -8.68 6.60 -3.36
N TYR A 111 -8.77 6.28 -4.65
CA TYR A 111 -8.31 4.99 -5.15
C TYR A 111 -7.56 5.22 -6.46
N LEU A 112 -6.26 4.96 -6.46
CA LEU A 112 -5.43 5.11 -7.65
C LEU A 112 -4.79 3.81 -8.07
N GLU A 113 -4.53 3.72 -9.36
CA GLU A 113 -3.75 2.68 -10.00
C GLU A 113 -2.48 3.28 -10.59
N ILE A 114 -1.36 2.58 -10.44
CA ILE A 114 -0.12 2.84 -11.19
C ILE A 114 0.10 1.67 -12.13
N TYR A 115 -0.06 1.92 -13.42
CA TYR A 115 0.19 0.95 -14.49
C TYR A 115 1.12 1.59 -15.52
N ASN A 116 2.24 0.92 -15.82
CA ASN A 116 3.24 1.41 -16.76
C ASN A 116 3.70 2.86 -16.50
N GLU A 117 3.99 3.20 -15.23
CA GLU A 117 4.36 4.55 -14.76
C GLU A 117 3.30 5.66 -15.02
N GLN A 118 2.08 5.28 -15.40
CA GLN A 118 0.93 6.18 -15.50
C GLN A 118 0.03 6.02 -14.28
N ILE A 119 -0.45 7.14 -13.75
CA ILE A 119 -1.38 7.18 -12.62
C ILE A 119 -2.79 7.37 -13.15
N ARG A 120 -3.69 6.50 -12.71
CA ARG A 120 -5.12 6.56 -13.05
C ARG A 120 -5.96 6.65 -11.78
N ASP A 121 -6.98 7.48 -11.82
CA ASP A 121 -8.03 7.49 -10.82
C ASP A 121 -9.01 6.34 -11.08
N LEU A 122 -9.21 5.48 -10.09
CA LEU A 122 -10.13 4.35 -10.18
C LEU A 122 -11.57 4.70 -9.77
N LEU A 123 -11.80 5.85 -9.13
CA LEU A 123 -13.12 6.29 -8.67
C LEU A 123 -13.88 7.11 -9.71
N ILE A 124 -13.19 7.63 -10.74
CA ILE A 124 -13.81 8.36 -11.85
C ILE A 124 -13.77 7.50 -13.12
N LYS A 125 -14.90 7.45 -13.83
CA LYS A 125 -14.90 6.89 -15.19
C LYS A 125 -14.15 7.84 -16.12
N PRO A 126 -13.22 7.34 -16.97
CA PRO A 126 -12.70 8.16 -18.04
C PRO A 126 -13.89 8.65 -18.87
N SER A 127 -14.05 9.96 -19.03
CA SER A 127 -14.98 10.51 -20.02
C SER A 127 -14.58 9.89 -21.36
N HIS A 128 -15.40 9.01 -21.92
CA HIS A 128 -15.09 8.38 -23.20
C HIS A 128 -14.89 9.48 -24.24
N SER A 129 -13.66 9.60 -24.70
CA SER A 129 -13.22 10.41 -25.83
C SER A 129 -13.78 9.84 -27.14
N GLN A 130 -15.10 9.99 -27.36
CA GLN A 130 -15.81 9.61 -28.59
C GLN A 130 -16.89 10.66 -28.94
N GLY A 131 -16.64 11.92 -28.63
CA GLY A 131 -17.45 13.03 -29.15
C GLY A 131 -16.52 14.19 -29.49
N HIS A 132 -16.86 15.03 -30.46
CA HIS A 132 -16.19 16.31 -30.73
C HIS A 132 -17.19 17.42 -30.42
N GLY A 133 -17.41 17.73 -29.13
CA GLY A 133 -18.33 18.77 -28.67
C GLY A 133 -17.60 19.82 -27.85
N PRO A 134 -18.07 21.08 -27.80
CA PRO A 134 -17.35 22.18 -27.15
C PRO A 134 -17.31 22.11 -25.60
N ASN A 135 -17.92 21.10 -24.97
CA ASN A 135 -17.97 20.89 -23.52
C ASN A 135 -17.25 19.60 -23.08
N HIS A 136 -16.03 19.37 -23.58
CA HIS A 136 -15.20 18.25 -23.11
C HIS A 136 -14.44 18.59 -21.83
N VAL A 137 -14.81 17.94 -20.73
CA VAL A 137 -13.98 17.92 -19.52
C VAL A 137 -12.83 16.95 -19.79
N HIS A 138 -11.67 17.47 -20.18
CA HIS A 138 -10.43 16.70 -20.23
C HIS A 138 -10.17 16.08 -18.85
N ALA A 139 -9.91 14.77 -18.79
CA ALA A 139 -9.44 14.13 -17.58
C ALA A 139 -8.18 14.87 -17.09
N THR A 140 -8.25 15.45 -15.90
CA THR A 140 -7.15 16.27 -15.38
C THR A 140 -5.95 15.37 -15.10
N PRO A 141 -4.75 15.66 -15.64
CA PRO A 141 -3.57 14.84 -15.39
C PRO A 141 -3.28 14.78 -13.89
N ILE A 142 -3.09 13.56 -13.36
CA ILE A 142 -2.75 13.36 -11.96
C ILE A 142 -1.27 13.66 -11.77
N THR A 143 -0.95 14.63 -10.92
CA THR A 143 0.45 14.98 -10.60
C THR A 143 0.75 14.80 -9.13
N ILE A 144 1.94 14.26 -8.84
CA ILE A 144 2.47 14.10 -7.48
C ILE A 144 3.27 15.36 -7.14
N ARG A 145 2.95 15.99 -6.02
CA ARG A 145 3.64 17.18 -5.49
C ARG A 145 4.03 16.97 -4.03
N GLU A 146 4.92 17.83 -3.55
CA GLU A 146 5.29 17.93 -2.14
C GLU A 146 4.77 19.26 -1.60
N ASN A 147 4.11 19.25 -0.45
CA ASN A 147 3.73 20.49 0.23
C ASN A 147 4.92 21.09 1.01
N SER A 148 4.71 22.23 1.67
CA SER A 148 5.74 22.90 2.47
C SER A 148 6.26 22.08 3.65
N LYS A 149 5.51 21.05 4.09
CA LYS A 149 5.91 20.09 5.12
C LYS A 149 6.63 18.86 4.54
N GLY A 150 6.80 18.81 3.22
CA GLY A 150 7.42 17.69 2.50
C GLY A 150 6.53 16.45 2.36
N GLU A 151 5.23 16.59 2.59
CA GLU A 151 4.24 15.52 2.47
C GLU A 151 3.77 15.38 1.01
N ILE A 152 3.47 14.15 0.59
CA ILE A 152 2.97 13.88 -0.75
C ILE A 152 1.51 14.32 -0.87
N VAL A 153 1.25 15.16 -1.87
CA VAL A 153 -0.09 15.62 -2.25
C VAL A 153 -0.33 15.38 -3.74
N PHE A 154 -1.57 15.10 -4.11
CA PHE A 154 -1.97 14.84 -5.49
C PHE A 154 -2.82 15.98 -6.03
N THR A 155 -2.55 16.42 -7.24
CA THR A 155 -3.48 17.28 -8.00
C THR A 155 -4.19 16.43 -9.04
N GLY A 156 -5.51 16.57 -9.17
CA GLY A 156 -6.30 15.83 -10.17
C GLY A 156 -6.74 14.42 -9.75
N LEU A 157 -6.32 13.95 -8.57
CA LEU A 157 -6.84 12.72 -7.96
C LEU A 157 -8.09 13.04 -7.13
N SER A 158 -9.20 12.36 -7.38
CA SER A 158 -10.42 12.53 -6.60
C SER A 158 -10.26 12.05 -5.17
N GLN A 159 -10.81 12.85 -4.25
CA GLN A 159 -11.02 12.48 -2.85
C GLN A 159 -12.52 12.61 -2.54
N ILE A 160 -13.19 11.49 -2.41
CA ILE A 160 -14.65 11.43 -2.23
C ILE A 160 -14.94 11.27 -0.74
N ARG A 161 -15.82 12.13 -0.20
CA ARG A 161 -16.28 12.02 1.18
C ARG A 161 -17.13 10.75 1.35
N VAL A 162 -16.94 10.06 2.46
CA VAL A 162 -17.73 8.89 2.87
C VAL A 162 -18.24 9.09 4.28
N ASP A 163 -19.48 8.71 4.54
CA ASP A 163 -20.12 8.89 5.85
C ASP A 163 -20.56 7.55 6.48
N SER A 164 -20.38 6.43 5.75
CA SER A 164 -20.68 5.08 6.24
C SER A 164 -19.73 4.00 5.70
N VAL A 165 -19.75 2.84 6.35
CA VAL A 165 -19.08 1.61 5.86
C VAL A 165 -19.53 1.28 4.44
N SER A 166 -20.84 1.42 4.16
CA SER A 166 -21.42 1.14 2.84
C SER A 166 -20.84 2.05 1.75
N ASP A 167 -20.66 3.34 2.03
CA ASP A 167 -20.10 4.28 1.05
C ASP A 167 -18.64 3.93 0.71
N LEU A 168 -17.84 3.61 1.73
CA LEU A 168 -16.45 3.21 1.56
C LEU A 168 -16.35 1.92 0.74
N LEU A 169 -17.12 0.89 1.10
CA LEU A 169 -17.14 -0.38 0.39
C LEU A 169 -17.69 -0.24 -1.03
N HIS A 170 -18.65 0.66 -1.26
CA HIS A 170 -19.13 0.97 -2.60
C HIS A 170 -18.01 1.53 -3.48
N LEU A 171 -17.23 2.49 -2.98
CA LEU A 171 -16.10 3.09 -3.71
C LEU A 171 -14.95 2.12 -3.92
N LEU A 172 -14.67 1.25 -2.93
CA LEU A 172 -13.72 0.14 -3.10
C LEU A 172 -14.15 -0.75 -4.28
N ASN A 173 -15.39 -1.22 -4.27
CA ASN A 173 -15.93 -2.08 -5.33
C ASN A 173 -15.98 -1.39 -6.70
N LEU A 174 -16.31 -0.10 -6.73
CA LEU A 174 -16.27 0.71 -7.95
C LEU A 174 -14.86 0.72 -8.55
N GLY A 175 -13.85 0.98 -7.73
CA GLY A 175 -12.47 1.00 -8.19
C GLY A 175 -11.94 -0.38 -8.58
N CYS A 176 -12.32 -1.44 -7.85
CA CYS A 176 -12.01 -2.83 -8.23
C CYS A 176 -12.55 -3.16 -9.63
N ARG A 177 -13.80 -2.78 -9.93
CA ARG A 177 -14.40 -2.98 -11.26
C ARG A 177 -13.70 -2.14 -12.32
N SER A 178 -13.39 -0.87 -12.03
CA SER A 178 -12.65 0.02 -12.94
C SER A 178 -11.30 -0.60 -13.33
N ARG A 179 -10.57 -1.13 -12.34
CA ARG A 179 -9.30 -1.85 -12.51
C ARG A 179 -9.42 -3.15 -13.29
N GLN A 180 -10.53 -3.88 -13.16
CA GLN A 180 -10.77 -5.10 -13.94
C GLN A 180 -11.12 -4.78 -15.40
N THR A 181 -11.93 -3.74 -15.66
CA THR A 181 -12.39 -3.42 -17.03
C THR A 181 -11.32 -2.89 -17.97
N SER A 182 -10.14 -2.45 -17.48
CA SER A 182 -8.99 -2.14 -18.34
C SER A 182 -8.33 -3.38 -18.94
N SER A 183 -8.62 -4.56 -18.38
CA SER A 183 -8.07 -5.82 -18.87
C SER A 183 -8.79 -6.29 -20.14
N THR A 184 -8.29 -5.86 -21.29
CA THR A 184 -8.66 -6.51 -22.55
C THR A 184 -8.19 -7.97 -22.52
N VAL A 185 -9.15 -8.87 -22.69
CA VAL A 185 -9.08 -10.32 -22.93
C VAL A 185 -7.62 -10.84 -23.05
N ILE A 186 -7.12 -11.48 -21.96
CA ILE A 186 -5.96 -12.41 -21.85
C ILE A 186 -4.91 -12.06 -20.75
N ASN A 187 -4.95 -10.92 -20.04
CA ASN A 187 -4.01 -10.68 -18.92
C ASN A 187 -4.74 -10.33 -17.61
N ALA A 188 -4.45 -11.05 -16.52
CA ALA A 188 -4.91 -10.69 -15.18
C ALA A 188 -4.22 -9.41 -14.70
N GLU A 189 -4.80 -8.25 -15.02
CA GLU A 189 -4.18 -6.92 -14.87
C GLU A 189 -3.80 -6.56 -13.42
N SER A 190 -4.46 -7.16 -12.43
CA SER A 190 -4.08 -6.97 -11.01
C SER A 190 -2.66 -7.43 -10.68
N SER A 191 -2.08 -8.34 -11.48
CA SER A 191 -0.66 -8.73 -11.33
C SER A 191 0.32 -7.69 -11.86
N ARG A 192 -0.16 -6.72 -12.64
CA ARG A 192 0.66 -5.83 -13.46
C ARG A 192 0.51 -4.35 -13.11
N SER A 193 -0.39 -4.02 -12.20
CA SER A 193 -0.56 -2.67 -11.70
C SER A 193 -0.48 -2.62 -10.19
N HIS A 194 -0.02 -1.49 -9.65
CA HIS A 194 -0.10 -1.21 -8.23
C HIS A 194 -1.40 -0.49 -7.94
N ALA A 195 -2.14 -0.94 -6.93
CA ALA A 195 -3.37 -0.32 -6.48
C ALA A 195 -3.16 0.27 -5.08
N ILE A 196 -3.53 1.53 -4.89
CA ILE A 196 -3.44 2.23 -3.61
C ILE A 196 -4.80 2.83 -3.27
N PHE A 197 -5.49 2.22 -2.30
CA PHE A 197 -6.71 2.75 -1.70
C PHE A 197 -6.33 3.52 -0.44
N THR A 198 -6.58 4.82 -0.40
CA THR A 198 -6.22 5.67 0.74
C THR A 198 -7.46 6.19 1.42
N VAL A 199 -7.53 6.01 2.74
CA VAL A 199 -8.49 6.68 3.61
C VAL A 199 -7.81 7.87 4.27
N TYR A 200 -8.37 9.05 4.11
CA TYR A 200 -7.95 10.28 4.77
C TYR A 200 -8.92 10.55 5.91
N LEU A 201 -8.38 10.78 7.11
CA LEU A 201 -9.16 11.17 8.28
C LEU A 201 -8.72 12.57 8.71
N THR A 202 -9.65 13.52 8.65
CA THR A 202 -9.50 14.82 9.30
C THR A 202 -10.21 14.75 10.65
N LYS A 203 -9.46 14.78 11.74
CA LYS A 203 -9.95 14.92 13.11
C LYS A 203 -9.97 16.39 13.48
N GLN A 204 -11.13 16.89 13.91
CA GLN A 204 -11.30 18.25 14.41
C GLN A 204 -11.67 18.17 15.89
N ASP A 205 -10.84 18.77 16.73
CA ASP A 205 -11.13 18.92 18.16
C ASP A 205 -11.78 20.29 18.39
N HIS A 206 -12.90 20.29 19.09
CA HIS A 206 -13.74 21.47 19.32
C HIS A 206 -13.58 21.94 20.76
N GLN A 207 -13.59 23.26 20.94
CA GLN A 207 -13.67 23.89 22.24
C GLN A 207 -14.90 24.80 22.28
N PHE A 208 -15.52 24.86 23.45
CA PHE A 208 -16.65 25.74 23.67
C PHE A 208 -16.14 27.14 24.02
N ASP A 209 -16.57 28.14 23.25
CA ASP A 209 -16.32 29.55 23.55
C ASP A 209 -17.47 30.09 24.42
N GLU A 210 -17.20 30.29 25.70
CA GLU A 210 -18.17 30.83 26.66
C GLU A 210 -18.62 32.26 26.31
N VAL A 211 -17.80 33.04 25.60
CA VAL A 211 -18.09 34.44 25.27
C VAL A 211 -19.11 34.53 24.14
N HIS A 212 -18.93 33.71 23.09
CA HIS A 212 -19.82 33.68 21.93
C HIS A 212 -20.91 32.62 22.04
N ASN A 213 -20.89 31.79 23.10
CA ASN A 213 -21.82 30.68 23.34
C ASN A 213 -21.91 29.74 22.12
N ASP A 214 -20.75 29.43 21.52
CA ASP A 214 -20.63 28.63 20.30
C ASP A 214 -19.39 27.71 20.37
N TRP A 215 -19.41 26.63 19.60
CA TRP A 215 -18.27 25.72 19.47
C TRP A 215 -17.41 26.13 18.28
N PHE A 216 -16.09 26.10 18.46
CA PHE A 216 -15.15 26.33 17.36
C PHE A 216 -14.13 25.19 17.26
N VAL A 217 -13.59 25.01 16.06
CA VAL A 217 -12.50 24.06 15.80
C VAL A 217 -11.21 24.62 16.40
N ALA A 218 -10.77 24.05 17.52
CA ALA A 218 -9.54 24.44 18.21
C ALA A 218 -8.30 23.85 17.55
N SER A 219 -8.40 22.64 16.99
CA SER A 219 -7.31 22.04 16.23
C SER A 219 -7.80 21.06 15.18
N GLU A 220 -6.99 20.87 14.15
CA GLU A 220 -7.23 19.92 13.07
C GLU A 220 -5.99 19.04 12.87
N THR A 221 -6.20 17.72 12.87
CA THR A 221 -5.17 16.72 12.57
C THR A 221 -5.61 15.90 11.37
N VAL A 222 -4.70 15.69 10.41
CA VAL A 222 -4.95 14.86 9.23
C VAL A 222 -4.05 13.65 9.25
N SER A 223 -4.65 12.46 9.14
CA SER A 223 -3.94 11.19 8.97
C SER A 223 -4.36 10.50 7.68
N LYS A 224 -3.46 9.64 7.17
CA LYS A 224 -3.65 8.79 5.99
C LYS A 224 -3.53 7.32 6.38
N LEU A 225 -4.48 6.49 5.97
CA LEU A 225 -4.37 5.03 6.01
C LEU A 225 -4.31 4.52 4.57
N ASN A 226 -3.12 4.09 4.15
CA ASN A 226 -2.88 3.55 2.81
C ASN A 226 -3.01 2.03 2.84
N PHE A 227 -3.84 1.48 1.95
CA PHE A 227 -3.88 0.06 1.63
C PHE A 227 -3.29 -0.14 0.24
N VAL A 228 -2.14 -0.82 0.18
CA VAL A 228 -1.32 -0.94 -1.02
C VAL A 228 -1.30 -2.39 -1.48
N ASP A 229 -1.90 -2.65 -2.64
CA ASP A 229 -1.85 -3.94 -3.35
C ASP A 229 -0.83 -3.81 -4.49
N LEU A 230 0.39 -4.28 -4.26
CA LEU A 230 1.47 -4.16 -5.25
C LEU A 230 1.30 -5.16 -6.39
N ALA A 231 1.84 -4.82 -7.56
CA ALA A 231 2.00 -5.75 -8.66
C ALA A 231 2.84 -7.00 -8.25
N GLY A 232 2.76 -8.06 -9.05
CA GLY A 232 3.55 -9.27 -8.88
C GLY A 232 5.05 -8.97 -8.93
N SER A 233 5.80 -9.56 -7.98
CA SER A 233 7.26 -9.38 -7.89
C SER A 233 8.07 -10.29 -8.82
N GLU A 234 7.42 -11.17 -9.57
CA GLU A 234 8.09 -12.13 -10.45
C GLU A 234 8.80 -11.45 -11.63
N ARG A 235 9.95 -12.02 -11.99
CA ARG A 235 10.77 -11.45 -13.07
C ARG A 235 10.22 -11.85 -14.44
N LEU A 236 10.25 -10.90 -15.38
CA LEU A 236 9.89 -11.10 -16.79
C LEU A 236 10.57 -12.29 -17.48
N LYS A 237 11.79 -12.68 -17.06
CA LYS A 237 12.49 -13.82 -17.66
C LYS A 237 11.70 -15.14 -17.51
N THR A 238 10.77 -15.18 -16.56
CA THR A 238 9.92 -16.35 -16.28
C THR A 238 8.63 -16.34 -17.13
N THR A 239 8.25 -15.21 -17.74
CA THR A 239 6.94 -15.05 -18.40
C THR A 239 6.94 -15.33 -19.91
N GLY A 240 8.12 -15.42 -20.54
CA GLY A 240 8.25 -15.67 -21.99
C GLY A 240 7.67 -14.55 -22.88
N ALA A 241 7.43 -13.36 -22.33
CA ALA A 241 6.80 -12.26 -23.05
C ALA A 241 7.78 -11.59 -24.05
N VAL A 242 7.28 -11.27 -25.26
CA VAL A 242 8.03 -10.60 -26.34
C VAL A 242 7.30 -9.30 -26.74
N GLY A 243 8.03 -8.32 -27.29
CA GLY A 243 7.45 -7.09 -27.83
C GLY A 243 6.95 -6.12 -26.75
N ASP A 244 5.77 -5.53 -26.94
CA ASP A 244 5.24 -4.51 -26.00
C ASP A 244 4.90 -5.09 -24.62
N LYS A 245 4.57 -6.39 -24.53
CA LYS A 245 4.41 -7.10 -23.24
C LYS A 245 5.72 -7.20 -22.46
N ALA A 246 6.87 -7.26 -23.15
CA ALA A 246 8.17 -7.22 -22.49
C ALA A 246 8.49 -5.80 -21.98
N LYS A 247 8.17 -4.75 -22.74
CA LYS A 247 8.33 -3.36 -22.29
C LYS A 247 7.46 -3.07 -21.06
N GLU A 248 6.22 -3.55 -21.07
CA GLU A 248 5.27 -3.43 -19.97
C GLU A 248 5.82 -4.09 -18.69
N GLY A 249 6.24 -5.35 -18.76
CA GLY A 249 6.81 -6.02 -17.59
C GLY A 249 8.13 -5.41 -17.11
N ILE A 250 8.90 -4.73 -17.96
CA ILE A 250 10.11 -3.99 -17.57
C ILE A 250 9.68 -2.79 -16.74
N SER A 251 8.64 -2.07 -17.18
CA SER A 251 8.09 -0.91 -16.49
C SER A 251 7.54 -1.27 -15.10
N ILE A 252 6.79 -2.37 -14.99
CA ILE A 252 6.24 -2.86 -13.72
C ILE A 252 7.35 -3.26 -12.76
N ASN A 253 8.32 -4.02 -13.25
CA ASN A 253 9.47 -4.42 -12.46
C ASN A 253 10.39 -3.24 -12.11
N SER A 254 10.38 -2.16 -12.90
CA SER A 254 11.10 -0.92 -12.60
C SER A 254 10.56 -0.28 -11.32
N GLY A 255 9.23 -0.19 -11.17
CA GLY A 255 8.60 0.32 -9.96
C GLY A 255 9.01 -0.47 -8.70
N LEU A 256 8.91 -1.80 -8.75
CA LEU A 256 9.30 -2.68 -7.64
C LEU A 256 10.82 -2.69 -7.39
N ALA A 257 11.64 -2.60 -8.43
CA ALA A 257 13.10 -2.52 -8.30
C ALA A 257 13.51 -1.20 -7.62
N ASN A 258 12.92 -0.08 -8.02
CA ASN A 258 13.13 1.21 -7.38
C ASN A 258 12.63 1.22 -5.93
N LEU A 259 11.52 0.55 -5.65
CA LEU A 259 11.04 0.34 -4.29
C LEU A 259 12.06 -0.45 -3.45
N GLY A 260 12.62 -1.54 -4.00
CA GLY A 260 13.68 -2.31 -3.35
C GLY A 260 14.97 -1.52 -3.14
N LYS A 261 15.33 -0.64 -4.09
CA LYS A 261 16.45 0.30 -3.98
C LYS A 261 16.23 1.29 -2.84
N VAL A 262 15.05 1.92 -2.77
CA VAL A 262 14.67 2.84 -1.69
C VAL A 262 14.73 2.15 -0.33
N ILE A 263 14.17 0.94 -0.22
CA ILE A 263 14.23 0.15 1.02
C ILE A 263 15.67 -0.14 1.44
N SER A 264 16.53 -0.51 0.49
CA SER A 264 17.94 -0.79 0.77
C SER A 264 18.68 0.49 1.24
N GLN A 265 18.45 1.61 0.56
CA GLN A 265 19.01 2.91 0.96
C GLN A 265 18.53 3.36 2.35
N LEU A 266 17.29 3.01 2.73
CA LEU A 266 16.74 3.30 4.05
C LEU A 266 17.30 2.37 5.13
N SER A 267 17.41 1.06 4.87
CA SER A 267 17.99 0.12 5.82
C SER A 267 19.45 0.43 6.12
N ASP A 268 20.22 0.82 5.11
CA ASP A 268 21.64 1.18 5.26
C ASP A 268 21.81 2.46 6.12
N LYS A 269 20.84 3.37 6.10
CA LYS A 269 20.82 4.55 6.97
C LYS A 269 20.43 4.25 8.41
N SER A 270 19.53 3.29 8.61
CA SER A 270 19.08 2.87 9.95
C SER A 270 20.13 2.02 10.68
N ALA A 271 21.14 1.50 9.97
CA ALA A 271 22.23 0.77 10.59
C ALA A 271 23.07 1.71 11.47
N PRO A 272 23.39 1.34 12.73
CA PRO A 272 24.27 2.13 13.58
C PRO A 272 25.62 2.29 12.89
N SER A 273 26.05 3.55 12.71
CA SER A 273 27.26 3.96 12.01
C SER A 273 28.44 3.04 12.33
N SER A 274 28.74 2.09 11.46
CA SER A 274 29.97 1.32 11.56
C SER A 274 31.13 2.28 11.30
N VAL A 275 31.93 2.48 12.34
CA VAL A 275 33.23 3.17 12.39
C VAL A 275 34.05 2.88 11.13
N THR A 276 34.01 3.75 10.13
CA THR A 276 35.10 3.95 9.14
C THR A 276 34.70 5.05 8.14
N SER A 277 35.08 6.29 8.43
CA SER A 277 35.65 7.27 7.48
C SER A 277 35.64 8.66 8.10
N ILE A 278 36.77 9.07 8.66
CA ILE A 278 36.98 10.34 9.38
C ILE A 278 36.98 11.56 8.43
N ASN A 279 36.91 11.36 7.10
CA ASN A 279 37.11 12.43 6.10
C ASN A 279 35.92 12.68 5.15
N SER A 280 34.73 12.16 5.42
CA SER A 280 33.54 12.50 4.62
C SER A 280 32.55 13.29 5.46
N SER A 281 32.34 14.56 5.10
CA SER A 281 31.21 15.37 5.58
C SER A 281 29.93 14.52 5.56
N PRO A 282 29.01 14.69 6.52
CA PRO A 282 27.76 13.94 6.56
C PRO A 282 26.90 14.34 5.36
N SER A 283 27.13 13.71 4.22
CA SER A 283 26.25 13.84 3.08
C SER A 283 24.98 13.08 3.46
N VAL A 284 23.87 13.81 3.56
CA VAL A 284 22.55 13.21 3.69
C VAL A 284 22.36 12.35 2.45
N ALA A 285 22.61 11.03 2.56
CA ALA A 285 22.56 10.16 1.40
C ALA A 285 21.18 10.29 0.74
N HIS A 286 21.14 10.77 -0.50
CA HIS A 286 19.90 11.06 -1.19
C HIS A 286 19.12 9.75 -1.42
N ILE A 287 17.88 9.68 -0.93
CA ILE A 287 16.98 8.54 -1.20
C ILE A 287 16.29 8.75 -2.55
N SER A 288 16.37 7.75 -3.41
CA SER A 288 15.91 7.79 -4.79
C SER A 288 14.39 7.64 -4.96
N TYR A 289 13.57 8.34 -4.16
CA TYR A 289 12.11 8.28 -4.28
C TYR A 289 11.59 8.72 -5.65
N ARG A 290 12.35 9.57 -6.35
CA ARG A 290 11.97 10.16 -7.64
C ARG A 290 12.14 9.23 -8.84
N ASP A 291 12.79 8.08 -8.66
CA ASP A 291 13.11 7.16 -9.76
C ASP A 291 11.88 6.41 -10.30
N SER A 292 10.77 6.36 -9.55
CA SER A 292 9.48 5.83 -10.02
C SER A 292 8.27 6.55 -9.41
N LYS A 293 7.12 6.52 -10.08
CA LYS A 293 5.86 7.01 -9.51
C LYS A 293 5.47 6.22 -8.26
N LEU A 294 5.71 4.91 -8.23
CA LEU A 294 5.43 4.08 -7.06
C LEU A 294 6.18 4.57 -5.82
N THR A 295 7.49 4.75 -5.92
CA THR A 295 8.32 5.25 -4.80
C THR A 295 7.97 6.69 -4.43
N ARG A 296 7.53 7.51 -5.40
CA ARG A 296 7.04 8.86 -5.12
C ARG A 296 5.75 8.86 -4.31
N VAL A 297 4.79 8.01 -4.68
CA VAL A 297 3.50 7.86 -3.98
C VAL A 297 3.71 7.35 -2.56
N LEU A 298 4.58 6.36 -2.40
CA LEU A 298 4.86 5.70 -1.13
C LEU A 298 5.92 6.41 -0.27
N GLN A 299 6.41 7.58 -0.70
CA GLN A 299 7.46 8.31 0.02
C GLN A 299 7.04 8.69 1.46
N ASP A 300 5.76 8.98 1.70
CA ASP A 300 5.26 9.23 3.05
C ASP A 300 5.19 7.96 3.90
N SER A 301 5.12 6.79 3.26
CA SER A 301 5.00 5.46 3.88
C SER A 301 6.35 4.79 4.14
N LEU A 302 7.44 5.26 3.54
CA LEU A 302 8.76 4.64 3.63
C LEU A 302 9.75 5.67 4.19
N GLY A 303 10.26 5.43 5.40
CA GLY A 303 11.33 6.24 5.99
C GLY A 303 10.92 7.61 6.55
N LYS A 304 9.63 7.89 6.72
CA LYS A 304 9.08 9.10 7.37
C LYS A 304 8.12 8.72 8.51
N ARG A 305 7.48 9.71 9.15
CA ARG A 305 6.47 9.60 10.22
C ARG A 305 5.20 8.82 9.79
N ALA A 306 5.35 7.54 9.49
CA ALA A 306 4.27 6.61 9.21
C ALA A 306 4.58 5.24 9.82
N ILE A 307 3.54 4.58 10.31
CA ILE A 307 3.62 3.18 10.76
C ILE A 307 3.34 2.30 9.56
N THR A 308 4.30 1.46 9.18
CA THR A 308 4.23 0.69 7.93
C THR A 308 4.28 -0.81 8.20
N TYR A 309 3.28 -1.51 7.69
CA TYR A 309 3.16 -2.97 7.73
C TYR A 309 3.42 -3.53 6.33
N LEU A 310 4.39 -4.43 6.20
CA LEU A 310 4.66 -5.17 4.96
C LEU A 310 4.19 -6.62 5.11
N ILE A 311 3.09 -6.96 4.46
CA ILE A 311 2.54 -8.31 4.40
C ILE A 311 3.11 -9.01 3.17
N SER A 312 4.01 -9.95 3.40
CA SER A 312 4.71 -10.69 2.34
C SER A 312 3.98 -11.99 2.02
N CYS A 313 3.26 -12.01 0.91
CA CYS A 313 2.49 -13.14 0.42
C CYS A 313 3.38 -14.06 -0.45
N ILE A 314 3.51 -15.33 -0.04
CA ILE A 314 4.36 -16.32 -0.71
C ILE A 314 3.55 -17.55 -1.12
N THR A 315 4.17 -18.44 -1.88
CA THR A 315 3.55 -19.69 -2.36
C THR A 315 4.40 -20.87 -1.92
N CYS A 316 3.78 -21.99 -1.57
CA CYS A 316 4.49 -23.14 -1.00
C CYS A 316 5.13 -24.03 -2.08
N GLU A 317 4.79 -23.89 -3.35
CA GLU A 317 5.21 -24.82 -4.40
C GLU A 317 6.70 -24.70 -4.73
N GLN A 318 7.38 -25.84 -4.79
CA GLN A 318 8.81 -25.92 -5.16
C GLN A 318 9.14 -25.22 -6.48
N PHE A 319 8.21 -25.25 -7.45
CA PHE A 319 8.37 -24.60 -8.75
C PHE A 319 8.65 -23.09 -8.63
N TYR A 320 8.06 -22.44 -7.62
CA TYR A 320 8.19 -21.01 -7.37
C TYR A 320 9.24 -20.67 -6.29
N TYR A 321 10.15 -21.59 -5.98
CA TYR A 321 11.18 -21.41 -4.94
C TYR A 321 11.97 -20.10 -5.11
N SER A 322 12.38 -19.76 -6.34
CA SER A 322 13.19 -18.55 -6.58
C SER A 322 12.42 -17.27 -6.23
N GLU A 323 11.13 -17.22 -6.52
CA GLU A 323 10.32 -16.03 -6.26
C GLU A 323 9.97 -15.92 -4.78
N THR A 324 9.68 -17.06 -4.13
CA THR A 324 9.52 -17.12 -2.67
C THR A 324 10.79 -16.64 -1.96
N LEU A 325 11.98 -17.09 -2.40
CA LEU A 325 13.26 -16.62 -1.87
C LEU A 325 13.43 -15.11 -2.05
N ASN A 326 13.07 -14.56 -3.22
CA ASN A 326 13.14 -13.13 -3.48
C ASN A 326 12.23 -12.33 -2.54
N THR A 327 10.98 -12.77 -2.38
CA THR A 327 10.00 -12.13 -1.49
C THR A 327 10.47 -12.13 -0.04
N LEU A 328 10.95 -13.26 0.46
CA LEU A 328 11.45 -13.37 1.84
C LEU A 328 12.72 -12.53 2.07
N THR A 329 13.63 -12.50 1.10
CA THR A 329 14.84 -11.66 1.17
C THR A 329 14.48 -10.17 1.19
N TYR A 330 13.49 -9.77 0.38
CA TYR A 330 12.99 -8.40 0.35
C TYR A 330 12.36 -8.01 1.70
N ALA A 331 11.49 -8.86 2.24
CA ALA A 331 10.83 -8.63 3.52
C ALA A 331 11.83 -8.47 4.68
N GLN A 332 12.87 -9.32 4.70
CA GLN A 332 13.92 -9.24 5.72
C GLN A 332 14.72 -7.94 5.63
N ARG A 333 14.95 -7.40 4.43
CA ARG A 333 15.58 -6.07 4.26
C ARG A 333 14.66 -4.95 4.72
N ALA A 334 13.38 -5.01 4.36
CA ALA A 334 12.40 -4.01 4.76
C ALA A 334 12.28 -3.90 6.29
N ARG A 335 12.34 -5.04 7.00
CA ARG A 335 12.32 -5.10 8.46
C ARG A 335 13.50 -4.38 9.14
N ALA A 336 14.63 -4.20 8.45
CA ALA A 336 15.78 -3.49 8.98
C ALA A 336 15.63 -1.96 8.95
N ILE A 337 14.59 -1.44 8.30
CA ILE A 337 14.27 -0.01 8.34
C ILE A 337 13.71 0.31 9.72
N GLN A 338 14.39 1.17 10.47
CA GLN A 338 13.87 1.74 11.70
C GLN A 338 13.16 3.06 11.36
N SER A 339 11.88 3.16 11.74
CA SER A 339 11.05 4.37 11.61
C SER A 339 11.16 5.27 12.82
#